data_AF-A0A0K2RKE8-F1
#
_entry.id   AF-A0A0K2RKE8-F1
#
_cell.length_a   1.000
_cell.length_b   1.000
_cell.length_c   1.000
_cell.angle_alpha   90.00
_cell.angle_beta   90.00
_cell.angle_gamma   90.00
#
_symmetry.space_group_name_H-M   'P 1'
#
loop_
_entity.id
_entity.type
_entity.pdbx_description
1 polymer ?
#
loop_
_entity_poly.entity_id
_entity_poly.type
_entity_poly.pdbx_seq_one_letter_code
_entity_poly.pdbx_strand_id
1 'polypeptide(L)'
;MDWKARESGDSSWSRVITVCRHRDGSRVLIDVAGRPIRDREGRDCGFEGTCRVLNPEATRSRAEVTVRIQALLNDGSLITAFQPIRCLETGNVVGVESLTRFSGSQELSPEVRFMEAASVGLDIELEILALRTALTTAAGLPPDLYIAANLSPRACLDPRLAAAIVESAIPPRRIVLEVTERHEVTNYEPLAEALAPLRRAGLRIAVDDAGAGFASMRHILQLKPDLIKLDREIIAGIDTDPGQRALGAAMVGFSAEIGAALVAEGIETEAELAAVTKLGMTAAQGYLLGRPSLRPEDWAAWGSDGRYPSGWCAVTSPSKSRTTTPVAVSTGRPFRAQYSMPPIISRTGYPSSANARAAKVLPLQPGPHE
;
A
#
# COMPACT_ATOMS: atom_id res chain seq x y z
N MET A 1 1.94 -5.79 11.58
CA MET A 1 3.44 -5.71 11.67
C MET A 1 3.92 -6.36 12.95
N ASP A 2 4.73 -7.41 12.84
CA ASP A 2 5.21 -8.24 13.96
C ASP A 2 6.59 -7.72 14.43
N TRP A 3 6.66 -7.03 15.56
CA TRP A 3 7.91 -6.55 16.13
C TRP A 3 8.45 -7.58 17.11
N LYS A 4 9.55 -8.27 16.78
CA LYS A 4 10.31 -9.00 17.80
C LYS A 4 11.37 -8.07 18.37
N ALA A 5 11.02 -7.38 19.45
CA ALA A 5 12.00 -6.82 20.35
C ALA A 5 12.85 -7.97 20.92
N ARG A 6 14.17 -7.77 20.91
CA ARG A 6 15.14 -8.64 21.56
C ARG A 6 14.74 -8.91 23.01
N GLU A 7 14.95 -10.14 23.44
CA GLU A 7 14.81 -10.58 24.82
C GLU A 7 15.73 -9.75 25.74
N SER A 8 15.13 -8.76 26.40
CA SER A 8 15.58 -8.25 27.69
C SER A 8 14.34 -7.65 28.34
N GLY A 9 14.06 -8.01 29.60
CA GLY A 9 12.86 -7.63 30.37
C GLY A 9 12.73 -6.13 30.69
N ASP A 10 13.25 -5.26 29.82
CA ASP A 10 13.08 -3.82 29.85
C ASP A 10 12.41 -3.41 28.53
N SER A 11 11.09 -3.19 28.57
CA SER A 11 10.25 -2.86 27.42
C SER A 11 10.44 -1.40 26.99
N SER A 12 11.70 -0.97 26.83
CA SER A 12 12.09 0.33 26.32
C SER A 12 12.71 0.19 24.93
N TRP A 13 12.19 0.96 23.98
CA TRP A 13 12.76 1.12 22.66
C TRP A 13 13.87 2.16 22.74
N SER A 14 15.07 1.78 22.29
CA SER A 14 16.17 2.70 22.09
C SER A 14 16.48 2.78 20.59
N ARG A 15 16.32 3.98 20.03
CA ARG A 15 16.69 4.34 18.65
C ARG A 15 16.05 3.49 17.54
N VAL A 16 14.73 3.40 17.53
CA VAL A 16 13.99 2.77 16.43
C VAL A 16 13.73 3.81 15.36
N ILE A 17 14.35 3.65 14.18
CA ILE A 17 14.01 4.45 13.00
C ILE A 17 12.75 3.85 12.38
N THR A 18 11.68 4.65 12.32
CA THR A 18 10.41 4.26 11.71
C THR A 18 9.83 5.41 10.90
N VAL A 19 8.79 5.12 10.11
CA VAL A 19 8.09 6.12 9.31
C VAL A 19 6.77 6.44 9.98
N CYS A 20 6.55 7.72 10.29
CA CYS A 20 5.27 8.22 10.78
C CYS A 20 4.48 8.84 9.64
N ARG A 21 3.18 8.57 9.59
CA ARG A 21 2.25 9.20 8.66
C ARG A 21 1.62 10.42 9.36
N HIS A 22 1.81 11.62 8.80
CA HIS A 22 1.11 12.82 9.19
C HIS A 22 -0.37 12.74 8.79
N ARG A 23 -1.22 13.58 9.41
CA ARG A 23 -2.66 13.66 9.11
C ARG A 23 -2.96 14.05 7.66
N ASP A 24 -2.03 14.72 6.99
CA ASP A 24 -2.12 15.08 5.57
C ASP A 24 -1.64 13.96 4.62
N GLY A 25 -1.31 12.78 5.16
CA GLY A 25 -0.80 11.63 4.41
C GLY A 25 0.70 11.65 4.15
N SER A 26 1.40 12.76 4.44
CA SER A 26 2.85 12.83 4.27
C SER A 26 3.57 11.91 5.25
N ARG A 27 4.69 11.33 4.81
CA ARG A 27 5.48 10.38 5.61
C ARG A 27 6.77 11.03 6.06
N VAL A 28 7.06 10.95 7.35
CA VAL A 28 8.25 11.52 7.96
C VAL A 28 9.00 10.43 8.72
N LEU A 29 10.30 10.34 8.44
CA LEU A 29 11.18 9.45 9.15
C LEU A 29 11.32 9.97 10.59
N ILE A 30 11.14 9.11 11.57
CA ILE A 30 11.30 9.45 12.99
C ILE A 30 12.24 8.46 13.65
N ASP A 31 13.16 8.99 14.46
CA ASP A 31 13.93 8.24 15.45
C ASP A 31 13.12 8.24 16.74
N VAL A 32 12.71 7.06 17.19
CA VAL A 32 11.89 6.89 18.39
C VAL A 32 12.71 6.23 19.50
N ALA A 33 12.74 6.90 20.65
CA ALA A 33 13.22 6.33 21.90
C ALA A 33 12.11 6.48 22.95
N GLY A 34 11.52 5.37 23.38
CA GLY A 34 10.31 5.39 24.20
C GLY A 34 9.78 4.01 24.55
N ARG A 35 8.59 3.94 25.12
CA ARG A 35 7.88 2.70 25.42
C ARG A 35 6.61 2.64 24.58
N PRO A 36 6.20 1.48 24.05
CA PRO A 36 4.93 1.37 23.36
C PRO A 36 3.78 1.76 24.28
N ILE A 37 2.84 2.55 23.74
CA ILE A 37 1.52 2.72 24.35
C ILE A 37 0.66 1.60 23.78
N ARG A 38 0.03 0.84 24.66
CA ARG A 38 -0.88 -0.23 24.29
C ARG A 38 -2.33 0.20 24.50
N ASP A 39 -3.21 -0.23 23.61
CA ASP A 39 -4.65 -0.12 23.81
C ASP A 39 -5.14 -1.09 24.89
N ARG A 40 -6.45 -1.09 25.16
CA ARG A 40 -7.06 -1.94 26.19
C ARG A 40 -6.95 -3.43 25.85
N GLU A 41 -6.74 -3.75 24.58
CA GLU A 41 -6.56 -5.08 24.01
C GLU A 41 -5.07 -5.50 23.99
N GLY A 42 -4.17 -4.66 24.50
CA GLY A 42 -2.73 -4.95 24.59
C GLY A 42 -1.96 -4.75 23.29
N ARG A 43 -2.57 -4.17 22.25
CA ARG A 43 -1.93 -3.87 20.97
C ARG A 43 -1.24 -2.53 21.03
N ASP A 44 -0.03 -2.45 20.48
CA ASP A 44 0.72 -1.20 20.42
C ASP A 44 -0.02 -0.21 19.50
N CYS A 45 -0.50 0.89 20.07
CA CYS A 45 -1.28 1.95 19.39
C CYS A 45 -0.56 3.31 19.38
N GLY A 46 0.63 3.38 19.98
CA GLY A 46 1.47 4.57 20.00
C GLY A 46 2.76 4.32 20.77
N PHE A 47 3.43 5.39 21.17
CA PHE A 47 4.58 5.33 22.07
C PHE A 47 4.62 6.53 23.00
N GLU A 48 5.14 6.33 24.20
CA GLU A 48 5.48 7.36 25.16
C GLU A 48 7.01 7.50 25.17
N GLY A 49 7.52 8.63 24.72
CA GLY A 49 8.96 8.85 24.62
C GLY A 49 9.32 10.07 23.80
N THR A 50 10.58 10.14 23.40
CA THR A 50 11.07 11.17 22.50
C THR A 50 11.00 10.65 21.08
N CYS A 51 10.42 11.45 20.18
CA CYS A 51 10.62 11.28 18.75
C CYS A 51 11.42 12.45 18.23
N ARG A 52 12.40 12.14 17.38
CA ARG A 52 13.08 13.14 16.58
C ARG A 52 12.67 12.90 15.14
N VAL A 53 12.08 13.91 14.52
CA VAL A 53 11.96 13.95 13.06
C VAL A 53 13.36 13.83 12.49
N LEU A 54 13.62 12.67 11.90
CA LEU A 54 14.78 12.48 11.04
C LEU A 54 14.39 13.11 9.72
N ASN A 55 14.79 14.36 9.55
CA ASN A 55 14.93 14.86 8.20
C ASN A 55 16.14 14.10 7.61
N PRO A 56 15.99 13.30 6.54
CA PRO A 56 17.13 12.67 5.87
C PRO A 56 18.20 13.71 5.47
N GLU A 57 17.80 14.97 5.28
CA GLU A 57 18.68 16.11 5.00
C GLU A 57 19.53 16.55 6.21
N ALA A 58 19.08 16.32 7.45
CA ALA A 58 19.65 16.97 8.63
C ALA A 58 20.86 16.26 9.25
N THR A 59 21.30 15.12 8.71
CA THR A 59 22.47 14.39 9.26
C THR A 59 23.47 13.90 8.22
N ARG A 60 23.11 13.88 6.93
CA ARG A 60 23.98 13.39 5.85
C ARG A 60 23.99 14.38 4.70
N SER A 61 25.17 14.63 4.15
CA SER A 61 25.27 15.54 3.00
C SER A 61 24.52 14.94 1.81
N ARG A 62 23.80 15.77 1.05
CA ARG A 62 23.16 15.37 -0.21
C ARG A 62 24.14 14.64 -1.15
N ALA A 63 25.42 15.01 -1.11
CA ALA A 63 26.48 14.33 -1.85
C ALA A 63 26.70 12.88 -1.40
N GLU A 64 26.67 12.62 -0.09
CA GLU A 64 26.81 11.25 0.46
C GLU A 64 25.63 10.37 0.09
N VAL A 65 24.41 10.91 0.13
CA VAL A 65 23.20 10.21 -0.31
C VAL A 65 23.30 9.89 -1.80
N THR A 66 23.71 10.87 -2.62
CA THR A 66 23.90 10.70 -4.07
C THR A 66 24.90 9.58 -4.37
N VAL A 67 26.09 9.61 -3.76
CA VAL A 67 27.12 8.58 -3.95
C VAL A 67 26.61 7.19 -3.57
N ARG A 68 25.87 7.09 -2.47
CA ARG A 68 25.31 5.81 -2.00
C ARG A 68 24.25 5.25 -2.95
N ILE A 69 23.30 6.08 -3.38
CA ILE A 69 22.27 5.65 -4.32
C ILE A 69 22.91 5.30 -5.67
N GLN A 70 23.89 6.07 -6.15
CA GLN A 70 24.61 5.74 -7.37
C GLN A 70 25.39 4.43 -7.27
N ALA A 71 26.05 4.17 -6.13
CA ALA A 71 26.71 2.89 -5.88
C ALA A 71 25.70 1.73 -5.96
N LEU A 72 24.54 1.89 -5.34
CA LEU A 72 23.44 0.92 -5.34
C LEU A 72 22.86 0.68 -6.74
N LEU A 73 22.77 1.72 -7.56
CA LEU A 73 22.36 1.61 -8.97
C LEU A 73 23.40 0.86 -9.80
N ASN A 74 24.69 1.02 -9.49
CA ASN A 74 25.79 0.41 -10.23
C ASN A 74 26.07 -1.04 -9.81
N ASP A 75 25.96 -1.36 -8.52
CA ASP A 75 26.28 -2.67 -7.97
C ASP A 75 25.12 -3.67 -8.08
N GLY A 76 23.91 -3.20 -8.35
CA GLY A 76 22.72 -4.04 -8.46
C GLY A 76 22.34 -4.72 -7.16
N SER A 77 22.65 -4.13 -6.01
CA SER A 77 22.40 -4.66 -4.64
C SER A 77 20.92 -4.78 -4.24
N LEU A 78 20.01 -4.78 -5.22
CA LEU A 78 18.60 -5.05 -5.05
C LEU A 78 18.34 -6.55 -5.19
N ILE A 79 17.56 -7.08 -4.25
CA ILE A 79 17.00 -8.43 -4.35
C ILE A 79 15.48 -8.34 -4.25
N THR A 80 14.78 -9.26 -4.92
CA THR A 80 13.32 -9.29 -4.92
C THR A 80 12.83 -10.42 -4.03
N ALA A 81 12.04 -10.08 -3.01
CA ALA A 81 11.21 -11.04 -2.31
C ALA A 81 9.83 -11.08 -2.96
N PHE A 82 9.23 -12.25 -3.08
CA PHE A 82 7.86 -12.38 -3.55
C PHE A 82 6.93 -12.70 -2.40
N GLN A 83 5.74 -12.10 -2.38
CA GLN A 83 4.67 -12.46 -1.43
C GLN A 83 3.46 -12.98 -2.20
N PRO A 84 2.88 -14.14 -1.81
CA PRO A 84 1.78 -14.74 -2.55
C PRO A 84 0.45 -13.99 -2.34
N ILE A 85 -0.31 -13.88 -3.42
CA ILE A 85 -1.68 -13.39 -3.47
C ILE A 85 -2.59 -14.58 -3.78
N ARG A 86 -3.55 -14.87 -2.91
CA ARG A 86 -4.43 -16.04 -3.01
C ARG A 86 -5.83 -15.67 -3.47
N CYS A 87 -6.38 -16.45 -4.39
CA CYS A 87 -7.80 -16.38 -4.73
C CYS A 87 -8.62 -16.90 -3.56
N LEU A 88 -9.60 -16.12 -3.11
CA LEU A 88 -10.42 -16.47 -1.95
C LEU A 88 -11.41 -17.60 -2.25
N GLU A 89 -11.82 -17.77 -3.51
CA GLU A 89 -12.71 -18.86 -3.91
C GLU A 89 -12.00 -20.22 -3.94
N THR A 90 -10.77 -20.26 -4.47
CA THR A 90 -10.05 -21.53 -4.71
C THR A 90 -8.98 -21.83 -3.67
N GLY A 91 -8.50 -20.83 -2.93
CA GLY A 91 -7.35 -20.93 -2.02
C GLY A 91 -5.97 -20.96 -2.72
N ASN A 92 -5.96 -21.07 -4.05
CA ASN A 92 -4.73 -21.14 -4.83
C ASN A 92 -4.03 -19.78 -4.89
N VAL A 93 -2.70 -19.80 -5.01
CA VAL A 93 -1.94 -18.60 -5.34
C VAL A 93 -2.22 -18.26 -6.80
N VAL A 94 -2.59 -17.01 -7.07
CA VAL A 94 -2.90 -16.52 -8.43
C VAL A 94 -1.86 -15.52 -8.94
N GLY A 95 -1.12 -14.92 -8.02
CA GLY A 95 -0.03 -14.03 -8.34
C GLY A 95 0.86 -13.79 -7.13
N VAL A 96 1.88 -12.98 -7.34
CA VAL A 96 2.80 -12.56 -6.30
C VAL A 96 3.05 -11.06 -6.40
N GLU A 97 3.24 -10.41 -5.28
CA GLU A 97 3.78 -9.04 -5.25
C GLU A 97 5.31 -9.10 -5.13
N SER A 98 6.01 -8.32 -5.95
CA SER A 98 7.45 -8.13 -5.88
C SER A 98 7.79 -7.04 -4.88
N LEU A 99 8.54 -7.41 -3.85
CA LEU A 99 8.94 -6.53 -2.76
C LEU A 99 10.45 -6.36 -2.76
N THR A 100 10.91 -5.15 -3.09
CA THR A 100 12.33 -4.81 -3.13
C THR A 100 12.96 -4.95 -1.74
N ARG A 101 14.17 -5.51 -1.71
CA ARG A 101 15.04 -5.61 -0.54
C ARG A 101 16.44 -5.18 -0.97
N PHE A 102 17.23 -4.70 -0.01
CA PHE A 102 18.59 -4.22 -0.26
C PHE A 102 19.59 -5.12 0.45
N SER A 103 20.55 -5.69 -0.28
CA SER A 103 21.55 -6.57 0.29
C SER A 103 22.42 -5.82 1.31
N GLY A 104 22.75 -6.47 2.44
CA GLY A 104 23.68 -5.90 3.43
C GLY A 104 23.12 -4.81 4.35
N SER A 105 21.84 -4.43 4.24
CA SER A 105 21.20 -3.44 5.11
C SER A 105 19.95 -4.04 5.75
N GLN A 106 20.11 -4.73 6.87
CA GLN A 106 18.97 -5.18 7.70
C GLN A 106 18.34 -4.01 8.49
N GLU A 107 19.03 -2.87 8.59
CA GLU A 107 18.66 -1.76 9.48
C GLU A 107 17.73 -0.71 8.86
N LEU A 108 17.63 -0.62 7.53
CA LEU A 108 16.79 0.39 6.86
C LEU A 108 15.72 -0.27 6.00
N SER A 109 14.46 0.14 6.20
CA SER A 109 13.37 -0.35 5.38
C SER A 109 13.55 0.08 3.92
N PRO A 110 13.04 -0.69 2.95
CA PRO A 110 13.12 -0.32 1.54
C PRO A 110 12.58 1.08 1.25
N GLU A 111 11.51 1.46 1.94
CA GLU A 111 10.89 2.78 1.87
C GLU A 111 11.90 3.92 2.13
N VAL A 112 12.79 3.77 3.11
CA VAL A 112 13.83 4.78 3.38
C VAL A 112 14.75 4.97 2.18
N ARG A 113 15.13 3.89 1.48
CA ARG A 113 16.02 3.99 0.32
C ARG A 113 15.35 4.66 -0.87
N PHE A 114 14.08 4.36 -1.11
CA PHE A 114 13.30 5.07 -2.15
C PHE A 114 13.14 6.56 -1.81
N MET A 115 12.91 6.92 -0.54
CA MET A 115 12.89 8.32 -0.10
C MET A 115 14.27 8.99 -0.26
N GLU A 116 15.36 8.31 0.09
CA GLU A 116 16.72 8.81 -0.12
C GLU A 116 16.99 9.07 -1.62
N ALA A 117 16.60 8.14 -2.50
CA ALA A 117 16.74 8.30 -3.95
C ALA A 117 15.92 9.49 -4.48
N ALA A 118 14.67 9.64 -4.05
CA ALA A 118 13.83 10.79 -4.41
C ALA A 118 14.46 12.12 -3.97
N SER A 119 15.08 12.18 -2.78
CA SER A 119 15.73 13.39 -2.26
C SER A 119 16.92 13.87 -3.10
N VAL A 120 17.50 12.99 -3.91
CA VAL A 120 18.62 13.29 -4.81
C VAL A 120 18.23 13.24 -6.30
N GLY A 121 16.96 12.99 -6.61
CA GLY A 121 16.45 12.92 -7.99
C GLY A 121 16.88 11.65 -8.74
N LEU A 122 17.06 10.54 -8.02
CA LEU A 122 17.39 9.21 -8.56
C LEU A 122 16.27 8.19 -8.30
N ASP A 123 15.07 8.67 -8.00
CA ASP A 123 13.88 7.86 -7.73
C ASP A 123 13.51 6.97 -8.93
N ILE A 124 13.41 7.56 -10.12
CA ILE A 124 12.98 6.83 -11.33
C ILE A 124 14.01 5.77 -11.71
N GLU A 125 15.31 6.08 -11.63
CA GLU A 125 16.40 5.13 -11.87
C GLU A 125 16.28 3.90 -10.96
N LEU A 126 16.01 4.15 -9.67
CA LEU A 126 15.89 3.09 -8.68
C LEU A 126 14.64 2.24 -8.89
N GLU A 127 13.51 2.87 -9.21
CA GLU A 127 12.25 2.18 -9.52
C GLU A 127 12.37 1.29 -10.77
N ILE A 128 12.99 1.79 -11.85
CA ILE A 128 13.22 1.00 -13.07
C ILE A 128 14.20 -0.15 -12.81
N LEU A 129 15.24 0.05 -11.99
CA LEU A 129 16.14 -1.02 -11.57
C LEU A 129 15.39 -2.08 -10.76
N ALA A 130 14.56 -1.67 -9.80
CA ALA A 130 13.74 -2.58 -9.00
C ALA A 130 12.79 -3.42 -9.87
N LEU A 131 12.13 -2.80 -10.85
CA LEU A 131 11.29 -3.50 -11.82
C LEU A 131 12.09 -4.53 -12.63
N ARG A 132 13.25 -4.13 -13.18
CA ARG A 132 14.12 -5.05 -13.95
C ARG A 132 14.57 -6.24 -13.12
N THR A 133 14.97 -6.00 -11.86
CA THR A 133 15.35 -7.05 -10.92
C THR A 133 14.17 -7.98 -10.62
N ALA A 134 12.98 -7.43 -10.40
CA ALA A 134 11.77 -8.21 -10.15
C ALA A 134 11.40 -9.10 -11.34
N LEU A 135 11.39 -8.55 -12.56
CA LEU A 135 11.07 -9.30 -13.78
C LEU A 135 12.13 -10.37 -14.11
N THR A 136 13.40 -10.09 -13.82
CA THR A 136 14.49 -11.07 -13.98
C THR A 136 14.31 -12.22 -12.98
N THR A 137 14.06 -11.91 -11.71
CA THR A 137 13.86 -12.89 -10.65
C THR A 137 12.59 -13.72 -10.89
N ALA A 138 11.55 -13.11 -11.46
CA ALA A 138 10.28 -13.75 -11.78
C ALA A 138 10.38 -14.89 -12.80
N ALA A 139 11.51 -15.02 -13.53
CA ALA A 139 11.75 -16.16 -14.41
C ALA A 139 11.74 -17.51 -13.66
N GLY A 140 12.01 -17.51 -12.35
CA GLY A 140 11.92 -18.70 -11.49
C GLY A 140 10.50 -19.00 -10.96
N LEU A 141 9.51 -18.15 -11.24
CA LEU A 141 8.14 -18.34 -10.75
C LEU A 141 7.35 -19.28 -11.67
N PRO A 142 6.39 -20.06 -11.12
CA PRO A 142 5.43 -20.82 -11.91
C PRO A 142 4.75 -19.97 -12.99
N PRO A 143 4.56 -20.49 -14.23
CA PRO A 143 4.18 -19.70 -15.39
C PRO A 143 2.73 -19.19 -15.36
N ASP A 144 1.90 -19.72 -14.48
CA ASP A 144 0.49 -19.37 -14.26
C ASP A 144 0.30 -18.18 -13.31
N LEU A 145 1.33 -17.82 -12.52
CA LEU A 145 1.27 -16.70 -11.59
C LEU A 145 1.51 -15.37 -12.30
N TYR A 146 0.72 -14.35 -11.97
CA TYR A 146 1.08 -12.97 -12.32
C TYR A 146 2.08 -12.39 -11.32
N ILE A 147 2.83 -11.37 -11.73
CA ILE A 147 3.75 -10.61 -10.92
C ILE A 147 3.23 -9.18 -10.83
N ALA A 148 3.01 -8.71 -9.61
CA ALA A 148 2.66 -7.33 -9.34
C ALA A 148 3.89 -6.56 -8.88
N ALA A 149 4.16 -5.42 -9.52
CA ALA A 149 5.34 -4.60 -9.23
C ALA A 149 4.92 -3.16 -8.96
N ASN A 150 5.37 -2.64 -7.83
CA ASN A 150 5.16 -1.25 -7.42
C ASN A 150 5.88 -0.28 -8.36
N LEU A 151 5.15 0.72 -8.86
CA LEU A 151 5.71 1.75 -9.71
C LEU A 151 4.98 3.09 -9.53
N SER A 152 5.73 4.18 -9.42
CA SER A 152 5.17 5.52 -9.32
C SER A 152 4.59 5.96 -10.67
N PRO A 153 3.59 6.87 -10.67
CA PRO A 153 3.09 7.48 -11.90
C PRO A 153 4.19 8.12 -12.76
N ARG A 154 5.24 8.68 -12.14
CA ARG A 154 6.37 9.29 -12.86
C ARG A 154 7.23 8.23 -13.55
N ALA A 155 7.53 7.14 -12.87
CA ALA A 155 8.24 6.02 -13.48
C ALA A 155 7.42 5.32 -14.57
N CYS A 156 6.08 5.33 -14.48
CA CYS A 156 5.20 4.84 -15.55
C CYS A 156 5.28 5.65 -16.85
N LEU A 157 5.67 6.93 -16.77
CA LEU A 157 5.89 7.80 -17.93
C LEU A 157 7.29 7.64 -18.53
N ASP A 158 8.20 6.96 -17.83
CA ASP A 158 9.58 6.81 -18.28
C ASP A 158 9.65 5.80 -19.45
N PRO A 159 10.25 6.17 -20.59
CA PRO A 159 10.35 5.28 -21.74
C PRO A 159 11.15 3.99 -21.47
N ARG A 160 11.98 3.94 -20.42
CA ARG A 160 12.70 2.74 -19.98
C ARG A 160 11.76 1.66 -19.45
N LEU A 161 10.53 1.99 -19.02
CA LEU A 161 9.53 1.02 -18.58
C LEU A 161 9.22 0.00 -19.69
N ALA A 162 8.89 0.49 -20.88
CA ALA A 162 8.53 -0.36 -22.00
C ALA A 162 9.71 -1.27 -22.39
N ALA A 163 10.93 -0.73 -22.41
CA ALA A 163 12.14 -1.51 -22.65
C ALA A 163 12.34 -2.60 -21.59
N ALA A 164 12.19 -2.27 -20.29
CA ALA A 164 12.33 -3.23 -19.20
C ALA A 164 11.34 -4.40 -19.30
N ILE A 165 10.09 -4.13 -19.71
CA ILE A 165 9.07 -5.17 -19.90
C ILE A 165 9.37 -6.02 -21.13
N VAL A 166 9.69 -5.40 -22.26
CA VAL A 166 9.95 -6.11 -23.54
C VAL A 166 11.21 -6.96 -23.47
N GLU A 167 12.25 -6.47 -22.80
CA GLU A 167 13.50 -7.21 -22.60
C GLU A 167 13.36 -8.34 -21.57
N SER A 168 12.30 -8.32 -20.75
CA SER A 168 12.04 -9.39 -19.81
C SER A 168 11.52 -10.64 -20.52
N ALA A 169 11.84 -11.83 -20.00
CA ALA A 169 11.25 -13.08 -20.46
C ALA A 169 9.79 -13.28 -20.02
N ILE A 170 9.18 -12.26 -19.38
CA ILE A 170 7.84 -12.34 -18.80
C ILE A 170 6.81 -11.77 -19.79
N PRO A 171 5.82 -12.57 -20.22
CA PRO A 171 4.73 -12.06 -21.05
C PRO A 171 3.99 -10.89 -20.36
N PRO A 172 3.69 -9.78 -21.05
CA PRO A 172 3.02 -8.62 -20.43
C PRO A 172 1.71 -8.95 -19.71
N ARG A 173 0.94 -9.94 -20.19
CA ARG A 173 -0.27 -10.45 -19.50
C ARG A 173 -0.05 -10.97 -18.08
N ARG A 174 1.18 -11.37 -17.75
CA ARG A 174 1.58 -11.79 -16.41
C ARG A 174 2.03 -10.62 -15.53
N ILE A 175 2.15 -9.41 -16.06
CA ILE A 175 2.63 -8.25 -15.32
C ILE A 175 1.44 -7.39 -14.89
N VAL A 176 1.41 -7.05 -13.61
CA VAL A 176 0.53 -6.06 -13.02
C VAL A 176 1.41 -4.92 -12.51
N LEU A 177 1.18 -3.68 -12.94
CA LEU A 177 1.84 -2.52 -12.36
C LEU A 177 0.94 -1.95 -11.25
N GLU A 178 1.47 -1.91 -10.03
CA GLU A 178 0.78 -1.34 -8.88
C GLU A 178 1.12 0.14 -8.80
N VAL A 179 0.16 0.98 -9.15
CA VAL A 179 0.31 2.43 -9.12
C VAL A 179 -0.18 2.92 -7.77
N THR A 180 0.75 3.47 -6.98
CA THR A 180 0.46 3.96 -5.63
C THR A 180 -0.24 5.32 -5.69
N GLU A 181 -1.18 5.54 -4.76
CA GLU A 181 -1.87 6.85 -4.61
C GLU A 181 -0.96 7.96 -4.06
N ARG A 182 0.22 7.61 -3.53
CA ARG A 182 1.11 8.50 -2.76
C ARG A 182 1.74 9.62 -3.58
N HIS A 183 1.68 9.53 -4.91
CA HIS A 183 2.17 10.56 -5.81
C HIS A 183 0.99 11.24 -6.49
N GLU A 184 0.87 12.55 -6.31
CA GLU A 184 -0.17 13.33 -6.99
C GLU A 184 -0.04 13.17 -8.51
N VAL A 185 -1.03 12.52 -9.11
CA VAL A 185 -1.18 12.52 -10.57
C VAL A 185 -1.88 13.81 -10.96
N THR A 186 -1.09 14.81 -11.36
CA THR A 186 -1.59 16.12 -11.80
C THR A 186 -2.38 15.99 -13.10
N ASN A 187 -1.99 15.07 -13.99
CA ASN A 187 -2.71 14.74 -15.21
C ASN A 187 -2.64 13.22 -15.51
N TYR A 188 -3.80 12.58 -15.65
CA TYR A 188 -3.94 11.15 -15.93
C TYR A 188 -3.85 10.80 -17.41
N GLU A 189 -4.07 11.75 -18.31
CA GLU A 189 -4.07 11.52 -19.76
C GLU A 189 -2.69 11.07 -20.27
N PRO A 190 -1.55 11.73 -19.93
CA PRO A 190 -0.23 11.25 -20.32
C PRO A 190 0.08 9.84 -19.80
N LEU A 191 -0.39 9.53 -18.58
CA LEU A 191 -0.19 8.22 -17.97
C LEU A 191 -0.97 7.14 -18.69
N ALA A 192 -2.23 7.40 -19.02
CA ALA A 192 -3.06 6.49 -19.80
C ALA A 192 -2.47 6.25 -21.20
N GLU A 193 -1.99 7.31 -21.87
CA GLU A 193 -1.34 7.21 -23.19
C GLU A 193 -0.04 6.41 -23.14
N ALA A 194 0.83 6.66 -22.15
CA ALA A 194 2.09 5.96 -21.96
C ALA A 194 1.88 4.46 -21.72
N LEU A 195 0.86 4.09 -20.93
CA LEU A 195 0.57 2.69 -20.60
C LEU A 195 -0.28 1.97 -21.66
N ALA A 196 -0.98 2.70 -22.55
CA ALA A 196 -1.89 2.10 -23.53
C ALA A 196 -1.27 1.01 -24.42
N PRO A 197 -0.03 1.15 -24.96
CA PRO A 197 0.62 0.08 -25.72
C PRO A 197 0.86 -1.19 -24.89
N LEU A 198 1.29 -1.03 -23.64
CA LEU A 198 1.54 -2.15 -22.73
C LEU A 198 0.23 -2.84 -22.33
N ARG A 199 -0.83 -2.06 -22.05
CA ARG A 199 -2.16 -2.62 -21.77
C ARG A 199 -2.73 -3.38 -22.96
N ARG A 200 -2.54 -2.90 -24.20
CA ARG A 200 -2.90 -3.66 -25.42
C ARG A 200 -2.14 -4.98 -25.56
N ALA A 201 -0.92 -5.07 -25.02
CA ALA A 201 -0.16 -6.32 -24.94
C ALA A 201 -0.58 -7.24 -23.77
N GLY A 202 -1.54 -6.80 -22.95
CA GLY A 202 -2.10 -7.55 -21.83
C GLY A 202 -1.61 -7.12 -20.45
N LEU A 203 -0.70 -6.14 -20.35
CA LEU A 203 -0.29 -5.61 -19.05
C LEU A 203 -1.49 -5.07 -18.29
N ARG A 204 -1.54 -5.37 -17.00
CA ARG A 204 -2.62 -4.96 -16.10
C ARG A 204 -2.16 -3.88 -15.14
N ILE A 205 -3.11 -3.15 -14.59
CA ILE A 205 -2.85 -2.10 -13.59
C ILE A 205 -3.60 -2.44 -12.31
N ALA A 206 -2.93 -2.28 -11.18
CA ALA A 206 -3.55 -2.24 -9.87
C ALA A 206 -3.47 -0.81 -9.30
N VAL A 207 -4.47 -0.44 -8.50
CA VAL A 207 -4.36 0.68 -7.56
C VAL A 207 -4.05 0.12 -6.19
N ASP A 208 -2.93 0.55 -5.63
CA ASP A 208 -2.45 0.16 -4.30
C ASP A 208 -2.91 1.15 -3.21
N ASP A 209 -2.96 0.68 -1.95
CA ASP A 209 -3.36 1.44 -0.77
C ASP A 209 -4.78 2.08 -0.85
N ALA A 210 -5.72 1.51 -1.61
CA ALA A 210 -7.04 2.11 -1.79
C ALA A 210 -7.83 2.12 -0.46
N GLY A 211 -8.09 3.31 0.09
CA GLY A 211 -8.87 3.42 1.32
C GLY A 211 -8.59 4.62 2.22
N ALA A 212 -7.43 5.27 2.07
CA ALA A 212 -7.00 6.33 3.00
C ALA A 212 -7.61 7.73 2.72
N GLY A 213 -8.46 7.89 1.68
CA GLY A 213 -9.15 9.16 1.42
C GLY A 213 -9.78 9.32 0.02
N PHE A 214 -10.29 10.52 -0.27
CA PHE A 214 -10.95 10.86 -1.55
C PHE A 214 -10.02 10.78 -2.78
N ALA A 215 -8.72 10.90 -2.60
CA ALA A 215 -7.73 10.79 -3.67
C ALA A 215 -7.73 9.40 -4.32
N SER A 216 -7.92 8.33 -3.52
CA SER A 216 -7.99 6.93 -3.98
C SER A 216 -9.09 6.70 -5.02
N MET A 217 -10.30 7.24 -4.80
CA MET A 217 -11.45 6.99 -5.66
C MET A 217 -11.31 7.66 -7.03
N ARG A 218 -10.79 8.90 -7.04
CA ARG A 218 -10.48 9.59 -8.31
C ARG A 218 -9.43 8.80 -9.09
N HIS A 219 -8.41 8.28 -8.40
CA HIS A 219 -7.36 7.48 -9.03
C HIS A 219 -7.92 6.23 -9.72
N ILE A 220 -8.79 5.49 -9.02
CA ILE A 220 -9.46 4.29 -9.57
C ILE A 220 -10.28 4.64 -10.82
N LEU A 221 -11.09 5.70 -10.77
CA LEU A 221 -11.94 6.10 -11.90
C LEU A 221 -11.15 6.51 -13.14
N GLN A 222 -10.00 7.16 -12.95
CA GLN A 222 -9.17 7.64 -14.07
C GLN A 222 -8.30 6.52 -14.66
N LEU A 223 -7.69 5.68 -13.82
CA LEU A 223 -6.84 4.58 -14.29
C LEU A 223 -7.61 3.39 -14.84
N LYS A 224 -8.86 3.19 -14.41
CA LYS A 224 -9.68 2.00 -14.73
C LYS A 224 -8.85 0.72 -14.53
N PRO A 225 -8.44 0.47 -13.28
CA PRO A 225 -7.52 -0.63 -12.99
C PRO A 225 -8.21 -1.97 -13.14
N ASP A 226 -7.41 -3.00 -13.33
CA ASP A 226 -7.83 -4.39 -13.33
C ASP A 226 -7.93 -4.94 -11.89
N LEU A 227 -7.17 -4.33 -10.96
CA LEU A 227 -7.13 -4.68 -9.53
C LEU A 227 -7.24 -3.44 -8.65
N ILE A 228 -7.94 -3.58 -7.53
CA ILE A 228 -7.92 -2.62 -6.43
C ILE A 228 -7.44 -3.36 -5.19
N LYS A 229 -6.39 -2.87 -4.55
CA LYS A 229 -5.88 -3.41 -3.29
C LYS A 229 -6.37 -2.54 -2.13
N LEU A 230 -7.09 -3.14 -1.18
CA LEU A 230 -7.57 -2.46 0.03
C LEU A 230 -6.53 -2.61 1.13
N ASP A 231 -6.01 -1.47 1.60
CA ASP A 231 -4.96 -1.42 2.62
C ASP A 231 -5.40 -2.06 3.94
N ARG A 232 -4.39 -2.48 4.71
CA ARG A 232 -4.52 -3.00 6.07
C ARG A 232 -5.35 -2.10 6.99
N GLU A 233 -5.29 -0.77 6.86
CA GLU A 233 -6.11 0.16 7.67
C GLU A 233 -7.62 -0.10 7.55
N ILE A 234 -8.10 -0.60 6.40
CA ILE A 234 -9.50 -1.01 6.22
C ILE A 234 -9.72 -2.45 6.68
N ILE A 235 -8.76 -3.34 6.41
CA ILE A 235 -8.91 -4.77 6.68
C ILE A 235 -8.79 -5.10 8.17
N ALA A 236 -7.99 -4.34 8.93
CA ALA A 236 -7.73 -4.57 10.35
C ALA A 236 -8.96 -4.33 11.22
N GLY A 237 -9.58 -5.42 11.67
CA GLY A 237 -10.80 -5.38 12.49
C GLY A 237 -12.09 -5.49 11.68
N ILE A 238 -12.03 -5.76 10.37
CA ILE A 238 -13.22 -5.86 9.51
C ILE A 238 -14.19 -6.96 9.97
N ASP A 239 -13.73 -7.96 10.72
CA ASP A 239 -14.55 -8.99 11.33
C ASP A 239 -15.42 -8.46 12.49
N THR A 240 -15.01 -7.39 13.17
CA THR A 240 -15.68 -6.83 14.36
C THR A 240 -16.28 -5.44 14.13
N ASP A 241 -15.60 -4.55 13.40
CA ASP A 241 -16.02 -3.18 13.13
C ASP A 241 -17.11 -3.09 12.03
N PRO A 242 -18.32 -2.59 12.33
CA PRO A 242 -19.40 -2.44 11.34
C PRO A 242 -19.09 -1.43 10.22
N GLY A 243 -18.32 -0.38 10.49
CA GLY A 243 -17.95 0.65 9.53
C GLY A 243 -16.97 0.13 8.48
N GLN A 244 -15.92 -0.56 8.91
CA GLN A 244 -14.99 -1.24 8.00
C GLN A 244 -15.71 -2.30 7.15
N ARG A 245 -16.64 -3.07 7.71
CA ARG A 245 -17.48 -4.00 6.91
C ARG A 245 -18.31 -3.29 5.87
N ALA A 246 -18.98 -2.20 6.25
CA ALA A 246 -19.84 -1.45 5.35
C ALA A 246 -19.01 -0.84 4.19
N LEU A 247 -17.83 -0.30 4.51
CA LEU A 247 -16.90 0.21 3.51
C LEU A 247 -16.40 -0.91 2.58
N GLY A 248 -15.98 -2.05 3.14
CA GLY A 248 -15.57 -3.22 2.36
C GLY A 248 -16.68 -3.71 1.43
N ALA A 249 -17.92 -3.79 1.91
CA ALA A 249 -19.08 -4.17 1.09
C ALA A 249 -19.35 -3.17 -0.05
N ALA A 250 -19.22 -1.87 0.23
CA ALA A 250 -19.36 -0.82 -0.79
C ALA A 250 -18.26 -0.95 -1.87
N MET A 251 -17.02 -1.23 -1.46
CA MET A 251 -15.90 -1.44 -2.38
C MET A 251 -16.08 -2.70 -3.22
N VAL A 252 -16.62 -3.79 -2.67
CA VAL A 252 -16.98 -4.98 -3.45
C VAL A 252 -17.98 -4.62 -4.55
N GLY A 253 -19.08 -3.94 -4.20
CA GLY A 253 -20.08 -3.48 -5.18
C GLY A 253 -19.47 -2.58 -6.26
N PHE A 254 -18.68 -1.59 -5.85
CA PHE A 254 -18.03 -0.67 -6.78
C PHE A 254 -17.04 -1.36 -7.72
N SER A 255 -16.19 -2.25 -7.21
CA SER A 255 -15.21 -3.01 -8.00
C SER A 255 -15.89 -3.88 -9.05
N ALA A 256 -17.00 -4.53 -8.70
CA ALA A 256 -17.79 -5.34 -9.62
C ALA A 256 -18.39 -4.52 -10.78
N GLU A 257 -18.90 -3.31 -10.51
CA GLU A 257 -19.48 -2.42 -11.53
C GLU A 257 -18.42 -1.93 -12.53
N ILE A 258 -17.19 -1.66 -12.08
CA ILE A 258 -16.11 -1.22 -12.98
C ILE A 258 -15.31 -2.39 -13.59
N GLY A 259 -15.60 -3.62 -13.18
CA GLY A 259 -14.92 -4.83 -13.67
C GLY A 259 -13.50 -5.04 -13.10
N ALA A 260 -13.21 -4.49 -11.91
CA ALA A 260 -11.94 -4.68 -11.21
C ALA A 260 -12.06 -5.78 -10.15
N ALA A 261 -10.99 -6.56 -9.94
CA ALA A 261 -10.91 -7.48 -8.81
C ALA A 261 -10.49 -6.73 -7.54
N LEU A 262 -11.06 -7.13 -6.40
CA LEU A 262 -10.75 -6.53 -5.11
C LEU A 262 -9.84 -7.46 -4.30
N VAL A 263 -8.69 -6.96 -3.90
CA VAL A 263 -7.67 -7.67 -3.12
C VAL A 263 -7.64 -7.11 -1.70
N ALA A 264 -7.81 -7.97 -0.70
CA ALA A 264 -7.64 -7.59 0.71
C ALA A 264 -6.18 -7.71 1.13
N GLU A 265 -5.59 -6.64 1.67
CA GLU A 265 -4.20 -6.66 2.14
C GLU A 265 -4.03 -6.77 3.64
N GLY A 266 -2.89 -7.33 4.01
CA GLY A 266 -2.46 -7.45 5.40
C GLY A 266 -3.35 -8.36 6.25
N ILE A 267 -3.91 -9.43 5.66
CA ILE A 267 -4.61 -10.46 6.43
C ILE A 267 -3.65 -11.12 7.43
N GLU A 268 -3.96 -10.98 8.72
CA GLU A 268 -3.14 -11.52 9.81
C GLU A 268 -3.92 -12.57 10.64
N THR A 269 -5.26 -12.59 10.55
CA THR A 269 -6.11 -13.52 11.33
C THR A 269 -7.13 -14.27 10.48
N GLU A 270 -7.51 -15.47 10.92
CA GLU A 270 -8.57 -16.28 10.28
C GLU A 270 -9.93 -15.58 10.27
N ALA A 271 -10.20 -14.76 11.29
CA ALA A 271 -11.44 -13.99 11.38
C ALA A 271 -11.54 -12.92 10.28
N GLU A 272 -10.44 -12.20 10.03
CA GLU A 272 -10.34 -11.24 8.92
C GLU A 272 -10.50 -11.95 7.58
N LEU A 273 -9.81 -13.09 7.38
CA LEU A 273 -9.92 -13.90 6.16
C LEU A 273 -11.37 -14.34 5.90
N ALA A 274 -12.05 -14.86 6.92
CA ALA A 274 -13.43 -15.27 6.83
C ALA A 274 -14.37 -14.09 6.51
N ALA A 275 -14.11 -12.92 7.10
CA ALA A 275 -14.89 -11.71 6.87
C ALA A 275 -14.75 -11.22 5.41
N VAL A 276 -13.53 -11.08 4.89
CA VAL A 276 -13.31 -10.61 3.50
C VAL A 276 -13.83 -11.61 2.46
N THR A 277 -13.73 -12.91 2.75
CA THR A 277 -14.30 -13.98 1.91
C THR A 277 -15.82 -13.87 1.87
N LYS A 278 -16.47 -13.71 3.04
CA LYS A 278 -17.92 -13.57 3.15
C LYS A 278 -18.45 -12.31 2.45
N LEU A 279 -17.68 -11.22 2.48
CA LEU A 279 -18.01 -9.98 1.78
C LEU A 279 -17.95 -10.13 0.25
N GLY A 280 -17.26 -11.15 -0.27
CA GLY A 280 -17.12 -11.39 -1.70
C GLY A 280 -15.92 -10.69 -2.34
N MET A 281 -14.87 -10.39 -1.55
CA MET A 281 -13.59 -9.97 -2.12
C MET A 281 -12.99 -11.10 -2.96
N THR A 282 -12.17 -10.76 -3.95
CA THR A 282 -11.75 -11.72 -4.98
C THR A 282 -10.47 -12.46 -4.59
N ALA A 283 -9.51 -11.74 -4.02
CA ALA A 283 -8.23 -12.28 -3.58
C ALA A 283 -7.78 -11.63 -2.27
N ALA A 284 -6.76 -12.22 -1.65
CA ALA A 284 -6.17 -11.68 -0.44
C ALA A 284 -4.67 -11.95 -0.35
N GLN A 285 -3.98 -11.07 0.38
CA GLN A 285 -2.56 -11.12 0.68
C GLN A 285 -2.35 -10.78 2.15
N GLY A 286 -1.41 -11.45 2.81
CA GLY A 286 -1.12 -11.20 4.22
C GLY A 286 -0.27 -12.28 4.85
N TYR A 287 0.24 -12.03 6.05
CA TYR A 287 1.16 -12.96 6.72
C TYR A 287 0.50 -14.31 7.08
N LEU A 288 -0.81 -14.34 7.27
CA LEU A 288 -1.57 -15.58 7.42
C LEU A 288 -1.51 -16.45 6.15
N LEU A 289 -1.52 -15.81 4.97
CA LEU A 289 -1.63 -16.48 3.66
C LEU A 289 -0.27 -16.80 3.03
N GLY A 290 0.77 -16.08 3.47
CA GLY A 290 2.16 -16.29 3.09
C GLY A 290 3.00 -15.03 3.34
N ARG A 291 4.20 -15.23 3.92
CA ARG A 291 5.15 -14.14 4.13
C ARG A 291 6.00 -13.90 2.88
N PRO A 292 6.55 -12.69 2.69
CA PRO A 292 7.53 -12.43 1.64
C PRO A 292 8.71 -13.39 1.72
N SER A 293 9.07 -14.02 0.60
CA SER A 293 10.16 -14.99 0.53
C SER A 293 11.17 -14.66 -0.57
N LEU A 294 12.45 -14.89 -0.25
CA LEU A 294 13.59 -14.83 -1.17
C LEU A 294 13.98 -16.20 -1.75
N ARG A 295 13.28 -17.28 -1.35
CA ARG A 295 13.71 -18.66 -1.57
C ARG A 295 12.95 -19.31 -2.74
N PRO A 296 13.62 -19.75 -3.81
CA PRO A 296 12.98 -20.42 -4.94
C PRO A 296 12.14 -21.65 -4.58
N GLU A 297 12.50 -22.38 -3.53
CA GLU A 297 11.74 -23.52 -3.03
C GLU A 297 10.36 -23.13 -2.49
N ASP A 298 10.23 -21.97 -1.84
CA ASP A 298 8.94 -21.45 -1.38
C ASP A 298 8.08 -21.07 -2.58
N TRP A 299 8.72 -20.47 -3.60
CA TRP A 299 8.05 -20.01 -4.82
C TRP A 299 7.51 -21.17 -5.67
N ALA A 300 8.28 -22.25 -5.78
CA ALA A 300 7.88 -23.44 -6.52
C ALA A 300 6.62 -24.08 -5.94
N ALA A 301 6.42 -23.99 -4.62
CA ALA A 301 5.24 -24.51 -3.94
C ALA A 301 3.96 -23.67 -4.16
N TRP A 302 4.06 -22.51 -4.83
CA TRP A 302 2.91 -21.66 -5.14
C TRP A 302 2.26 -21.95 -6.49
N GLY A 303 2.84 -22.84 -7.30
CA GLY A 303 2.22 -23.25 -8.57
C GLY A 303 0.93 -24.02 -8.32
N SER A 304 -0.02 -23.93 -9.26
CA SER A 304 -1.22 -24.78 -9.21
C SER A 304 -0.90 -26.22 -9.59
N ASP A 305 -1.61 -27.20 -8.99
CA ASP A 305 -1.53 -28.64 -9.35
C ASP A 305 -2.11 -28.95 -10.76
N GLY A 306 -2.24 -27.96 -11.64
CA GLY A 306 -2.83 -28.10 -12.99
C GLY A 306 -4.34 -28.37 -13.02
N ARG A 307 -5.04 -28.33 -11.87
CA ARG A 307 -6.48 -28.64 -11.76
C ARG A 307 -7.42 -27.47 -12.09
N TYR A 308 -6.89 -26.25 -12.19
CA TYR A 308 -7.66 -25.05 -12.49
C TYR A 308 -7.09 -24.40 -13.75
N PRO A 309 -7.93 -23.81 -14.62
CA PRO A 309 -7.45 -23.17 -15.83
C PRO A 309 -6.39 -22.12 -15.46
N SER A 310 -5.25 -22.19 -16.14
CA SER A 310 -4.13 -21.28 -15.97
C SER A 310 -4.59 -19.83 -16.12
N GLY A 311 -4.30 -19.01 -15.11
CA GLY A 311 -4.47 -17.56 -15.15
C GLY A 311 -5.77 -17.04 -14.55
N TRP A 312 -5.78 -15.72 -14.39
CA TRP A 312 -6.84 -14.82 -13.93
C TRP A 312 -8.29 -15.10 -14.39
N CYS A 313 -8.54 -16.01 -15.33
CA CYS A 313 -9.89 -16.38 -15.77
C CYS A 313 -10.80 -16.90 -14.64
N ALA A 314 -10.24 -17.33 -13.50
CA ALA A 314 -11.01 -17.69 -12.30
C ALA A 314 -11.31 -16.49 -11.37
N VAL A 315 -10.71 -15.32 -11.60
CA VAL A 315 -10.80 -14.12 -10.74
C VAL A 315 -11.70 -13.04 -11.39
N THR A 316 -12.02 -13.16 -12.67
CA THR A 316 -13.11 -12.40 -13.28
C THR A 316 -14.44 -12.93 -12.73
N SER A 317 -15.26 -12.02 -12.19
CA SER A 317 -16.56 -12.32 -11.55
C SER A 317 -17.37 -13.42 -12.25
N PRO A 318 -18.20 -14.18 -11.51
CA PRO A 318 -19.14 -15.11 -12.11
C PRO A 318 -19.96 -14.36 -13.16
N SER A 319 -20.19 -15.02 -14.29
CA SER A 319 -21.11 -14.59 -15.36
C SER A 319 -22.31 -13.80 -14.82
N LYS A 320 -22.72 -12.76 -15.56
CA LYS A 320 -23.87 -11.83 -15.37
C LYS A 320 -25.26 -12.49 -15.13
N SER A 321 -25.37 -13.56 -14.34
CA SER A 321 -26.59 -14.38 -14.22
C SER A 321 -26.99 -14.73 -12.78
N ARG A 322 -26.45 -14.07 -11.75
CA ARG A 322 -27.06 -14.09 -10.42
C ARG A 322 -27.73 -12.74 -10.17
N THR A 323 -29.02 -12.68 -10.50
CA THR A 323 -29.96 -11.70 -9.96
C THR A 323 -29.89 -11.70 -8.44
N THR A 324 -29.13 -10.78 -7.87
CA THR A 324 -29.23 -10.41 -6.47
C THR A 324 -30.26 -9.29 -6.36
N THR A 325 -31.34 -9.59 -5.65
CA THR A 325 -32.39 -8.64 -5.29
C THR A 325 -31.76 -7.46 -4.54
N PRO A 326 -32.11 -6.19 -4.85
CA PRO A 326 -31.59 -5.06 -4.10
C PRO A 326 -32.03 -5.17 -2.65
N VAL A 327 -31.10 -5.00 -1.71
CA VAL A 327 -31.43 -4.74 -0.31
C VAL A 327 -32.11 -3.37 -0.27
N ALA A 328 -33.41 -3.36 0.03
CA ALA A 328 -34.18 -2.14 0.16
C ALA A 328 -33.64 -1.32 1.33
N VAL A 329 -33.08 -0.14 1.04
CA VAL A 329 -32.86 0.89 2.05
C VAL A 329 -34.23 1.42 2.44
N SER A 330 -34.64 1.12 3.68
CA SER A 330 -35.85 1.65 4.30
C SER A 330 -35.83 3.18 4.24
N THR A 331 -36.78 3.76 3.51
CA THR A 331 -37.01 5.20 3.45
C THR A 331 -37.62 5.68 4.77
N GLY A 332 -36.76 5.99 5.75
CA GLY A 332 -37.10 6.76 6.94
C GLY A 332 -37.23 8.25 6.61
N ARG A 333 -38.22 8.91 7.21
CA ARG A 333 -38.69 10.29 6.98
C ARG A 333 -37.57 11.37 6.96
N PRO A 334 -37.76 12.48 6.20
CA PRO A 334 -36.76 13.54 6.09
C PRO A 334 -36.58 14.31 7.41
N PHE A 335 -35.34 14.38 7.88
CA PHE A 335 -34.92 15.23 9.00
C PHE A 335 -34.75 16.67 8.48
N ARG A 336 -35.52 17.61 9.01
CA ARG A 336 -35.50 19.03 8.63
C ARG A 336 -34.52 19.77 9.55
N ALA A 337 -33.28 19.99 9.11
CA ALA A 337 -32.32 20.82 9.84
C ALA A 337 -32.45 22.29 9.42
N GLN A 338 -32.90 23.15 10.33
CA GLN A 338 -32.78 24.61 10.21
C GLN A 338 -31.35 25.03 10.56
N TYR A 339 -30.61 25.56 9.60
CA TYR A 339 -29.34 26.27 9.86
C TYR A 339 -29.60 27.78 9.89
N SER A 340 -29.25 28.41 11.01
CA SER A 340 -29.14 29.86 11.13
C SER A 340 -27.65 30.22 11.04
N MET A 341 -27.29 31.07 10.07
CA MET A 341 -25.93 31.55 9.84
C MET A 341 -25.61 32.75 10.74
N PRO A 342 -24.48 32.80 11.45
CA PRO A 342 -23.95 34.05 11.98
C PRO A 342 -23.04 34.75 10.94
N PRO A 343 -22.91 36.09 11.01
CA PRO A 343 -22.38 36.91 9.92
C PRO A 343 -20.85 36.92 9.82
N ILE A 344 -20.41 37.10 8.58
CA ILE A 344 -19.02 37.31 8.13
C ILE A 344 -18.52 38.67 8.64
N ILE A 345 -17.39 38.69 9.36
CA ILE A 345 -16.61 39.90 9.60
C ILE A 345 -15.27 39.76 8.89
N SER A 346 -15.12 40.54 7.82
CA SER A 346 -13.88 40.83 7.13
C SER A 346 -12.98 41.74 7.97
N ARG A 347 -11.69 41.40 8.13
CA ARG A 347 -10.65 42.42 8.36
C ARG A 347 -9.28 41.94 7.84
N THR A 348 -8.70 42.85 7.09
CA THR A 348 -7.40 42.94 6.42
C THR A 348 -6.21 43.05 7.39
N GLY A 349 -5.02 42.58 7.00
CA GLY A 349 -3.72 43.10 7.51
C GLY A 349 -2.62 42.05 7.80
N TYR A 350 -1.49 42.16 7.06
CA TYR A 350 -0.14 41.55 7.17
C TYR A 350 0.49 41.54 8.61
N PRO A 351 1.67 40.91 8.94
CA PRO A 351 2.86 40.56 8.12
C PRO A 351 3.63 39.25 8.52
N SER A 352 4.87 39.14 8.01
CA SER A 352 5.92 38.11 8.10
C SER A 352 6.51 37.77 9.49
N SER A 353 7.23 36.63 9.49
CA SER A 353 8.45 36.28 10.26
C SER A 353 8.34 35.41 11.52
N ALA A 354 9.21 34.38 11.52
CA ALA A 354 9.84 33.61 12.59
C ALA A 354 9.36 33.77 14.05
N ASN A 355 8.99 32.66 14.68
CA ASN A 355 9.77 32.04 15.76
C ASN A 355 9.07 30.80 16.34
N ALA A 356 9.83 29.72 16.46
CA ALA A 356 9.48 28.57 17.27
C ALA A 356 9.38 28.97 18.75
N ARG A 357 8.31 28.59 19.44
CA ARG A 357 8.31 28.35 20.89
C ARG A 357 7.14 27.46 21.33
N ALA A 358 7.52 26.53 22.19
CA ALA A 358 6.75 25.50 22.88
C ALA A 358 5.31 25.86 23.30
N ALA A 359 4.38 24.92 23.07
CA ALA A 359 3.10 24.87 23.79
C ALA A 359 3.16 23.76 24.83
N LYS A 360 3.14 24.20 26.10
CA LYS A 360 2.94 23.41 27.32
C LYS A 360 1.65 22.59 27.25
N VAL A 361 1.73 21.32 27.62
CA VAL A 361 0.59 20.50 28.04
C VAL A 361 0.24 20.90 29.49
N LEU A 362 -1.01 21.30 29.73
CA LEU A 362 -1.60 21.43 31.07
C LEU A 362 -2.56 20.26 31.30
N PRO A 363 -2.58 19.62 32.48
CA PRO A 363 -3.44 18.49 32.77
C PRO A 363 -4.86 18.94 33.12
N LEU A 364 -5.86 18.25 32.57
CA LEU A 364 -7.27 18.38 32.99
C LEU A 364 -7.48 17.55 34.27
N GLN A 365 -7.95 18.20 35.34
CA GLN A 365 -8.46 17.54 36.55
C GLN A 365 -9.92 17.08 36.35
N PRO A 366 -10.36 16.03 37.07
CA PRO A 366 -11.70 15.46 36.93
C PRO A 366 -12.75 16.25 37.74
N GLY A 367 -13.92 16.46 37.14
CA GLY A 367 -15.14 16.94 37.82
C GLY A 367 -15.97 15.78 38.37
N PRO A 368 -16.89 16.03 39.33
CA PRO A 368 -17.16 15.13 40.44
C PRO A 368 -18.27 14.10 40.19
N HIS A 369 -18.18 13.00 40.95
CA HIS A 369 -19.32 12.16 41.28
C HIS A 369 -20.24 12.88 42.26
N GLU A 370 -21.52 13.04 41.89
CA GLU A 370 -22.67 12.47 42.58
C GLU A 370 -23.80 12.21 41.58
#